data_AF-A0A2V9CPK6-F1
#
_entry.id   AF-A0A2V9CPK6-F1
#
_cell.length_a   1.000
_cell.length_b   1.000
_cell.length_c   1.000
_cell.angle_alpha   90.00
_cell.angle_beta   90.00
_cell.angle_gamma   90.00
#
_symmetry.space_group_name_H-M   'P 1'
#
loop_
_entity.id
_entity.type
_entity.pdbx_description
1 polymer ?
#
loop_
_entity_poly.entity_id
_entity_poly.type
_entity_poly.pdbx_seq_one_letter_code
_entity_poly.pdbx_strand_id
1 'polypeptide(L)' 'METKSITHEVFLNATPHEVFEAYVDDTQHAEFSGAPATIARRAGGRFTAYDAHLNGTTQEIEQDRARNEDCRAGW' A
#
# COMPACT_ATOMS: atom_id res chain seq x y z
N MET A 1 -22.63 12.62 0.56
CA MET A 1 -21.26 13.08 0.26
C MET A 1 -20.78 12.17 -0.85
N GLU A 2 -20.65 12.69 -2.05
CA GLU A 2 -20.39 11.89 -3.25
C GLU A 2 -18.90 11.55 -3.35
N THR A 3 -18.57 10.26 -3.47
CA THR A 3 -17.19 9.82 -3.73
C THR A 3 -16.89 9.84 -5.22
N LYS A 4 -15.63 10.11 -5.56
CA LYS A 4 -15.12 10.04 -6.93
C LYS A 4 -14.05 8.96 -7.01
N SER A 5 -13.96 8.32 -8.18
CA SER A 5 -12.90 7.36 -8.47
C SER A 5 -11.64 8.11 -8.91
N ILE A 6 -10.49 7.66 -8.41
CA ILE A 6 -9.17 8.13 -8.82
C ILE A 6 -8.47 6.95 -9.52
N THR A 7 -7.94 7.18 -10.70
CA THR A 7 -7.17 6.19 -11.47
C THR A 7 -5.80 6.76 -11.77
N HIS A 8 -4.76 6.01 -11.40
CA HIS A 8 -3.37 6.41 -11.55
C HIS A 8 -2.57 5.24 -12.12
N GLU A 9 -1.73 5.54 -13.11
CA GLU A 9 -0.85 4.58 -13.78
C GLU A 9 0.51 5.24 -13.98
N VAL A 10 1.58 4.51 -13.66
CA VAL A 10 2.96 4.99 -13.76
C VAL A 10 3.86 3.87 -14.28
N PHE A 11 4.91 4.26 -15.00
CA PHE A 11 5.98 3.36 -15.40
C PHE A 11 7.16 3.53 -14.45
N LEU A 12 7.59 2.41 -13.84
CA LEU A 12 8.72 2.37 -12.91
C LEU A 12 9.86 1.59 -13.56
N ASN A 13 11.09 2.07 -13.41
CA ASN A 13 12.29 1.33 -13.81
C ASN A 13 12.68 0.32 -12.72
N ALA A 14 11.78 -0.61 -12.44
CA ALA A 14 11.91 -1.65 -11.43
C ALA A 14 11.17 -2.91 -11.91
N THR A 15 11.55 -4.06 -11.38
CA THR A 15 10.83 -5.31 -11.62
C THR A 15 9.50 -5.34 -10.86
N PRO A 16 8.49 -6.12 -11.32
CA PRO A 16 7.24 -6.29 -10.58
C PRO A 16 7.46 -6.76 -9.14
N HIS A 17 8.47 -7.61 -8.91
CA HIS A 17 8.81 -8.13 -7.60
C HIS A 17 9.31 -7.03 -6.65
N GLU A 18 10.23 -6.17 -7.10
CA GLU A 18 10.72 -5.04 -6.30
C GLU A 18 9.60 -4.07 -5.91
N VAL A 19 8.69 -3.79 -6.85
CA VAL A 19 7.52 -2.93 -6.59
C VAL A 19 6.59 -3.58 -5.57
N PHE A 20 6.37 -4.89 -5.70
CA PHE A 20 5.54 -5.64 -4.78
C PHE A 20 6.12 -5.64 -3.36
N GLU A 21 7.42 -5.96 -3.20
CA GLU A 21 8.09 -5.95 -1.91
C GLU A 21 8.03 -4.56 -1.25
N ALA A 22 8.29 -3.48 -2.00
CA ALA A 22 8.14 -2.11 -1.50
C ALA A 22 6.69 -1.75 -1.08
N TYR A 23 5.69 -2.49 -1.55
CA TYR A 23 4.28 -2.24 -1.24
C TYR A 23 3.74 -3.07 -0.07
N VAL A 24 4.31 -4.25 0.20
CA VAL A 24 3.80 -5.19 1.22
C VAL A 24 4.74 -5.40 2.42
N ASP A 25 5.98 -4.93 2.32
CA ASP A 25 6.96 -4.93 3.42
C ASP A 25 6.99 -3.56 4.09
N ASP A 26 6.82 -3.52 5.41
CA ASP A 26 6.69 -2.26 6.14
C ASP A 26 7.98 -1.44 6.16
N THR A 27 9.13 -2.12 6.24
CA THR A 27 10.45 -1.49 6.25
C THR A 27 10.75 -0.87 4.89
N GLN A 28 10.60 -1.62 3.80
CA GLN A 28 10.81 -1.11 2.45
C GLN A 28 9.79 -0.02 2.08
N HIS A 29 8.52 -0.15 2.51
CA HIS A 29 7.51 0.88 2.26
C HIS A 29 7.84 2.19 2.98
N ALA A 30 8.36 2.11 4.21
CA ALA A 30 8.76 3.28 4.97
C ALA A 30 9.97 3.99 4.32
N GLU A 31 10.95 3.23 3.85
CA GLU A 31 12.10 3.76 3.09
C GLU A 31 11.66 4.43 1.78
N PHE A 32 10.77 3.78 1.03
CA PHE A 32 10.24 4.28 -0.24
C PHE A 32 9.41 5.57 -0.06
N SER A 33 8.54 5.61 0.95
CA SER A 33 7.63 6.73 1.18
C SER A 33 8.24 7.89 1.98
N GLY A 34 9.37 7.65 2.66
CA GLY A 34 10.01 8.61 3.55
C GLY A 34 9.26 8.86 4.87
N ALA A 35 8.31 7.98 5.22
CA ALA A 35 7.49 8.10 6.42
C ALA A 35 7.16 6.73 7.03
N PRO A 36 6.89 6.64 8.34
CA PRO A 36 6.59 5.36 9.00
C PRO A 36 5.39 4.64 8.39
N ALA A 37 5.52 3.32 8.28
CA ALA A 37 4.48 2.40 7.86
C ALA A 37 4.41 1.18 8.78
N THR A 38 3.25 0.53 8.85
CA THR A 38 3.07 -0.77 9.50
C THR A 38 2.20 -1.60 8.59
N ILE A 39 2.68 -2.77 8.16
CA ILE A 39 1.99 -3.58 7.14
C ILE A 39 1.93 -5.03 7.62
N ALA A 40 0.71 -5.56 7.79
CA ALA A 40 0.54 -6.99 7.99
C ALA A 40 0.53 -7.70 6.62
N ARG A 41 1.65 -8.35 6.26
CA ARG A 41 1.85 -9.05 4.98
C ARG A 41 1.02 -10.34 4.84
N ARG A 42 -0.30 -10.20 4.77
CA ARG A 42 -1.27 -11.27 4.52
C ARG A 42 -2.60 -10.71 4.03
N ALA A 43 -3.38 -11.54 3.33
CA ALA A 43 -4.78 -11.25 3.08
C ALA A 43 -5.56 -11.00 4.40
N GLY A 44 -6.42 -9.98 4.39
CA GLY A 44 -7.12 -9.44 5.56
C GLY A 44 -6.21 -8.73 6.57
N GLY A 45 -4.95 -8.47 6.24
CA GLY A 45 -4.01 -7.73 7.08
C GLY A 45 -4.30 -6.23 7.09
N ARG A 46 -4.19 -5.57 8.24
CA ARG A 46 -4.26 -4.10 8.32
C ARG A 46 -2.93 -3.48 7.92
N PHE A 47 -2.99 -2.29 7.34
CA PHE A 47 -1.81 -1.45 7.14
C PHE A 47 -2.05 0.00 7.54
N THR A 48 -0.96 0.69 7.86
CA THR A 48 -0.86 2.14 8.02
C THR A 48 0.32 2.66 7.21
N ALA A 49 0.21 3.87 6.65
CA ALA A 49 1.27 4.54 5.91
C ALA A 49 1.25 6.05 6.17
N TYR A 50 2.38 6.70 5.90
CA TYR A 50 2.60 8.13 6.14
C TYR A 50 2.30 8.53 7.59
N ASP A 51 2.92 7.87 8.56
CA ASP A 51 2.70 8.14 9.99
C ASP A 51 1.21 8.02 10.38
N ALA A 52 0.59 6.91 9.95
CA ALA A 52 -0.82 6.58 10.16
C ALA A 52 -1.87 7.54 9.55
N HIS A 53 -1.47 8.48 8.71
CA HIS A 53 -2.41 9.32 7.96
C HIS A 53 -3.21 8.52 6.92
N LEU A 54 -2.62 7.46 6.36
CA LEU A 54 -3.33 6.49 5.54
C LEU A 54 -3.48 5.18 6.29
N ASN A 55 -4.65 4.56 6.20
CA ASN A 55 -4.89 3.21 6.70
C ASN A 55 -5.87 2.45 5.81
N GLY A 56 -5.84 1.12 5.92
CA GLY A 56 -6.75 0.25 5.19
C GLY A 56 -6.50 -1.22 5.49
N THR A 57 -7.04 -2.08 4.62
CA THR A 57 -6.89 -3.54 4.71
C THR A 57 -6.40 -4.08 3.37
N THR A 58 -5.38 -4.93 3.38
CA THR A 58 -4.94 -5.69 2.20
C THR A 58 -5.86 -6.89 2.04
N GLN A 59 -6.65 -6.94 0.96
CA GLN A 59 -7.59 -8.02 0.74
C GLN A 59 -6.93 -9.27 0.16
N GLU A 60 -6.08 -9.07 -0.84
CA GLU A 60 -5.45 -10.16 -1.58
C GLU A 60 -3.97 -9.89 -1.73
N ILE A 61 -3.19 -10.94 -1.52
CA ILE A 61 -1.75 -10.98 -1.81
C ILE A 61 -1.53 -12.25 -2.63
N GLU A 62 -1.13 -12.08 -3.88
CA GLU A 62 -0.66 -13.12 -4.79
C GLU A 62 0.78 -12.79 -5.18
N GLN A 63 1.48 -13.71 -5.83
CA GLN A 63 2.86 -13.44 -6.27
C GLN A 63 2.91 -12.18 -7.13
N ASP A 64 3.71 -11.19 -6.69
CA ASP A 64 3.92 -9.89 -7.32
C ASP A 64 2.64 -9.05 -7.52
N ARG A 65 1.59 -9.33 -6.76
CA ARG A 65 0.30 -8.62 -6.83
C ARG A 65 -0.32 -8.43 -5.45
N ALA A 66 -0.64 -7.19 -5.12
CA ALA A 66 -1.36 -6.83 -3.90
C ALA A 66 -2.59 -5.99 -4.23
N ARG A 67 -3.68 -6.21 -3.49
CA ARG A 67 -4.91 -5.41 -3.58
C ARG A 67 -5.29 -4.89 -2.21
N ASN A 68 -5.35 -3.57 -2.08
CA ASN A 68 -5.79 -2.89 -0.88
C ASN A 68 -7.23 -2.38 -1.03
N GLU A 69 -7.96 -2.40 0.07
CA GLU A 69 -9.29 -1.82 0.18
C GLU A 69 -9.39 -0.92 1.41
N ASP A 70 -10.44 -0.09 1.40
CA ASP A 70 -10.70 0.90 2.45
C ASP A 70 -9.49 1.79 2.74
N CYS A 71 -8.66 2.07 1.74
CA CYS A 71 -7.62 3.11 1.79
C CYS A 71 -8.28 4.46 2.13
N ARG A 72 -8.19 4.88 3.38
CA ARG A 72 -8.75 6.15 3.86
C ARG A 72 -7.63 7.03 4.35
N ALA A 73 -7.71 8.29 3.95
CA ALA A 73 -6.89 9.34 4.52
C ALA A 73 -7.57 9.93 5.76
N GLY A 74 -6.77 10.27 6.76
CA GLY A 74 -7.22 10.72 8.09
C GLY A 74 -7.53 12.21 8.21
N TRP A 75 -7.75 12.94 7.11
CA TRP A 75 -8.08 14.37 7.09
C TRP A 75 -9.52 14.65 6.65
#